data_AF-A0AAW1M181-F1
#
_entry.id   AF-A0AAW1M181-F1
#
_cell.length_a   1.000
_cell.length_b   1.000
_cell.length_c   1.000
_cell.angle_alpha   90.00
_cell.angle_beta   90.00
_cell.angle_gamma   90.00
#
_symmetry.space_group_name_H-M   'P 1'
#
loop_
_entity.id
_entity.type
_entity.pdbx_description
1 polymer ?
#
loop_
_entity_poly.entity_id
_entity_poly.type
_entity_poly.pdbx_seq_one_letter_code
_entity_poly.pdbx_strand_id
1 'polypeptide(L)'
;MFELLLGTTVVNSWIIYNMVSSIKPGITEFRRQLAEQLVTKEVTIVQDLGPIPRKRLHAFIKPEGPGRKPRRSCQGCYQDLRKTMGSRDADRKVRRIAIFCNDCPDKPAFCLACFNKNQC
;
A
#
# COMPACT_ATOMS: atom_id res chain seq x y z
N MET A 1 -21.84 -14.25 -7.01
CA MET A 1 -22.68 -13.11 -7.45
C MET A 1 -21.95 -12.22 -8.47
N PHE A 2 -20.71 -11.79 -8.20
CA PHE A 2 -19.93 -10.95 -9.11
C PHE A 2 -19.73 -11.56 -10.52
N GLU A 3 -19.41 -12.85 -10.60
CA GLU A 3 -19.16 -13.56 -11.87
C GLU A 3 -20.39 -13.59 -12.80
N LEU A 4 -21.58 -13.81 -12.24
CA LEU A 4 -22.83 -13.83 -13.02
C LEU A 4 -23.16 -12.45 -13.59
N LEU A 5 -23.00 -11.41 -12.77
CA LEU A 5 -23.23 -10.02 -13.20
C LEU A 5 -22.25 -9.62 -14.29
N LEU A 6 -20.96 -9.92 -14.11
CA LEU A 6 -19.93 -9.63 -15.11
C LEU A 6 -20.16 -10.41 -16.42
N GLY A 7 -20.51 -11.69 -16.33
CA GLY A 7 -20.82 -12.52 -17.50
C GLY A 7 -21.99 -11.94 -18.30
N THR A 8 -23.05 -11.53 -17.61
CA THR A 8 -24.25 -10.95 -18.22
C THR A 8 -23.95 -9.59 -18.86
N THR A 9 -23.22 -8.70 -18.17
CA THR A 9 -22.88 -7.38 -18.71
C THR A 9 -21.95 -7.45 -19.91
N VAL A 10 -20.99 -8.38 -19.93
CA VAL A 10 -20.08 -8.57 -21.08
C VAL A 10 -20.85 -9.08 -22.30
N VAL A 11 -21.79 -10.02 -22.12
CA VAL A 11 -22.62 -10.53 -23.23
C VAL A 11 -23.54 -9.44 -23.76
N ASN A 12 -24.20 -8.68 -22.89
CA ASN A 12 -25.06 -7.57 -23.30
C ASN A 12 -24.28 -6.50 -24.07
N SER A 13 -23.08 -6.16 -23.59
CA SER A 13 -22.18 -5.23 -24.27
C SER A 13 -21.76 -5.73 -25.66
N TRP A 14 -21.49 -7.02 -25.81
CA TRP A 14 -21.14 -7.63 -27.10
C TRP A 14 -22.30 -7.56 -28.10
N ILE A 15 -23.53 -7.81 -27.64
CA ILE A 15 -24.73 -7.70 -28.49
C ILE A 15 -24.88 -6.27 -28.99
N ILE A 16 -24.79 -5.27 -28.10
CA ILE A 16 -24.88 -3.85 -28.45
C ILE A 16 -23.75 -3.48 -29.44
N TYR A 17 -22.53 -3.93 -29.18
CA TYR A 17 -21.39 -3.68 -30.06
C TYR A 17 -21.63 -4.20 -31.48
N ASN A 18 -22.19 -5.41 -31.62
CA ASN A 18 -22.50 -6.00 -32.93
C ASN A 18 -23.69 -5.35 -33.65
N MET A 19 -24.56 -4.65 -32.93
CA MET A 19 -25.66 -3.89 -33.51
C MET A 19 -25.16 -2.57 -34.12
N VAL A 20 -24.17 -1.93 -33.49
CA VAL A 20 -23.67 -0.60 -33.88
C VAL A 20 -22.45 -0.69 -34.79
N SER A 21 -21.58 -1.67 -34.58
CA SER A 21 -20.34 -1.86 -35.34
C SER A 21 -20.56 -2.68 -36.60
N SER A 22 -19.85 -2.32 -37.67
CA SER A 22 -19.76 -3.12 -38.90
C SER A 22 -18.89 -4.37 -38.71
N ILE A 23 -18.01 -4.37 -37.70
CA ILE A 23 -17.13 -5.49 -37.37
C ILE A 23 -17.81 -6.30 -36.26
N LYS A 24 -18.01 -7.59 -36.54
CA LYS A 24 -18.72 -8.52 -35.65
C LYS A 24 -17.78 -9.60 -35.12
N PRO A 25 -16.94 -9.30 -34.12
CA PRO A 25 -16.05 -10.30 -33.55
C PRO A 25 -16.87 -11.38 -32.84
N GLY A 26 -16.36 -12.61 -32.80
CA GLY A 26 -16.91 -13.65 -31.93
C GLY A 26 -16.77 -13.25 -30.45
N ILE A 27 -17.62 -13.80 -29.57
CA ILE A 27 -17.63 -13.44 -28.13
C ILE A 27 -16.27 -13.64 -27.45
N THR A 28 -15.50 -14.67 -27.85
CA THR A 28 -14.15 -14.93 -27.33
C THR A 28 -13.17 -13.82 -27.71
N GLU A 29 -13.22 -13.37 -28.95
CA GLU A 29 -12.35 -12.31 -29.46
C GLU A 29 -12.75 -10.95 -28.85
N PHE A 30 -14.04 -10.70 -28.68
CA PHE A 30 -14.54 -9.53 -27.96
C PHE A 30 -14.04 -9.48 -26.51
N ARG A 31 -14.08 -10.62 -25.80
CA ARG A 31 -13.54 -10.73 -24.43
C ARG A 31 -12.04 -10.48 -24.39
N ARG A 32 -11.28 -11.01 -25.35
CA ARG A 32 -9.83 -10.77 -25.47
C ARG A 32 -9.53 -9.28 -25.62
N GLN A 33 -10.16 -8.63 -26.59
CA GLN A 33 -9.99 -7.20 -26.84
C GLN A 33 -10.42 -6.35 -25.65
N LEU A 34 -11.53 -6.70 -25.00
CA LEU A 34 -12.00 -6.00 -23.80
C LEU A 34 -10.99 -6.13 -22.65
N ALA A 35 -10.46 -7.33 -22.41
CA ALA A 35 -9.44 -7.55 -21.39
C ALA A 35 -8.16 -6.76 -21.70
N GLU A 36 -7.71 -6.77 -22.95
CA GLU A 36 -6.56 -5.98 -23.40
C GLU A 36 -6.78 -4.48 -23.17
N GLN A 37 -7.94 -3.93 -23.51
CA GLN A 37 -8.23 -2.51 -23.30
C GLN A 37 -8.33 -2.12 -21.81
N LEU A 38 -8.84 -3.01 -20.96
CA LEU A 38 -8.92 -2.79 -19.52
C LEU A 38 -7.55 -2.88 -18.84
N VAL A 39 -6.68 -3.77 -19.30
CA VAL A 39 -5.32 -3.95 -18.77
C VAL A 39 -4.36 -2.89 -19.31
N THR A 40 -4.48 -2.51 -20.58
CA THR A 40 -3.59 -1.52 -21.23
C THR A 40 -3.91 -0.08 -20.81
N LYS A 41 -5.09 0.16 -20.22
CA LYS A 41 -5.43 1.45 -19.58
C LYS A 41 -4.79 1.57 -18.18
N GLU A 42 -3.47 1.47 -18.11
CA GLU A 42 -2.73 2.11 -17.04
C GLU A 42 -2.41 3.56 -17.44
N VAL A 43 -3.15 4.48 -16.81
CA VAL A 43 -2.80 5.89 -16.60
C VAL A 43 -2.82 6.79 -17.85
N THR A 44 -4.03 7.15 -18.29
CA THR A 44 -4.30 8.58 -18.53
C THR A 44 -5.10 9.08 -17.35
N ILE A 45 -4.44 9.22 -16.20
CA ILE A 45 -4.96 10.08 -15.14
C ILE A 45 -5.04 11.47 -15.78
N VAL A 46 -6.26 11.88 -16.09
CA VAL A 46 -6.60 13.26 -16.42
C VAL A 46 -5.89 14.14 -15.40
N GLN A 47 -5.07 15.07 -15.90
CA GLN A 47 -4.17 15.93 -15.12
C GLN A 47 -4.93 16.95 -14.23
N ASP A 48 -5.89 16.51 -13.41
CA ASP A 48 -6.66 17.45 -12.57
C ASP A 48 -7.07 16.92 -11.19
N LEU A 49 -6.32 15.93 -10.68
CA LEU A 49 -6.26 15.70 -9.24
C LEU A 49 -4.80 15.88 -8.86
N GLY A 50 -4.52 16.89 -8.04
CA GLY A 50 -3.19 17.21 -7.53
C GLY A 50 -2.45 15.97 -7.00
N PRO A 51 -1.12 16.03 -6.82
CA PRO A 51 -0.29 14.85 -6.60
C PRO A 51 -0.90 13.97 -5.51
N ILE A 52 -1.42 12.81 -5.94
CA ILE A 52 -1.78 11.72 -5.04
C ILE A 52 -0.52 11.54 -4.18
N PRO A 53 -0.58 11.72 -2.85
CA PRO A 53 0.59 11.53 -2.03
C PRO A 53 0.95 10.06 -2.17
N ARG A 54 1.93 9.78 -3.04
CA ARG A 54 2.61 8.51 -3.07
C ARG A 54 3.10 8.35 -1.65
N LYS A 55 2.47 7.46 -0.88
CA LYS A 55 2.97 7.12 0.46
C LYS A 55 4.42 6.78 0.24
N ARG A 56 5.33 7.61 0.77
CA ARG A 56 6.75 7.34 0.68
C ARG A 56 6.90 5.96 1.32
N LEU A 57 7.34 4.98 0.56
CA LEU A 57 7.63 3.65 1.10
C LEU A 57 8.87 3.83 1.95
N HIS A 58 8.73 3.95 3.28
CA HIS A 58 9.93 4.01 4.08
C HIS A 58 10.51 2.60 4.26
N ALA A 59 11.83 2.52 4.33
CA ALA A 59 12.52 1.27 4.52
C ALA A 59 12.74 0.96 6.01
N PHE A 60 12.32 -0.23 6.43
CA PHE A 60 12.57 -0.77 7.76
C PHE A 60 13.96 -1.42 7.82
N ILE A 61 15.00 -0.63 8.09
CA ILE A 61 16.39 -1.07 7.94
C ILE A 61 16.97 -1.56 9.26
N LYS A 62 17.41 -2.81 9.29
CA LYS A 62 18.27 -3.33 10.35
C LYS A 62 19.71 -2.92 10.04
N PRO A 63 20.41 -2.18 10.92
CA PRO A 63 21.82 -1.87 10.68
C PRO A 63 22.61 -3.17 10.56
N GLU A 64 23.49 -3.28 9.56
CA GLU A 64 24.41 -4.39 9.32
C GLU A 64 25.82 -4.06 9.84
N GLY A 65 26.65 -5.08 10.10
CA GLY A 65 28.05 -4.90 10.52
C GLY A 65 28.47 -5.60 11.83
N PRO A 66 29.78 -5.87 12.02
CA PRO A 66 30.32 -6.54 13.20
C PRO A 66 30.36 -5.57 14.40
N GLY A 67 29.60 -5.87 15.46
CA GLY A 67 29.60 -5.09 16.69
C GLY A 67 28.23 -5.01 17.41
N ARG A 68 28.24 -4.57 18.67
CA ARG A 68 27.03 -4.39 19.47
C ARG A 68 26.31 -3.11 19.03
N LYS A 69 25.19 -3.27 18.32
CA LYS A 69 24.41 -2.15 17.76
C LYS A 69 23.68 -1.37 18.87
N PRO A 70 23.74 -0.02 18.87
CA PRO A 70 23.03 0.78 19.85
C PRO A 70 21.51 0.59 19.68
N ARG A 71 20.82 0.22 20.76
CA ARG A 71 19.38 0.00 20.76
C ARG A 71 18.69 1.23 21.33
N ARG A 72 17.73 1.79 20.60
CA ARG A 72 16.91 2.92 21.01
C ARG A 72 15.54 2.43 21.46
N SER A 73 14.88 3.19 22.33
CA SER A 73 13.49 2.92 22.73
C SER A 73 12.57 3.09 21.53
N CYS A 74 11.66 2.14 21.31
CA CYS A 74 10.63 2.26 20.27
C CYS A 74 9.71 3.44 20.60
N GLN A 75 9.66 4.46 19.73
CA GLN A 75 8.87 5.67 19.99
C GLN A 75 7.38 5.38 20.12
N GLY A 76 6.83 4.51 19.27
CA GLY A 76 5.41 4.14 19.32
C GLY A 76 5.04 3.42 20.61
N CYS A 77 5.84 2.44 21.02
CA CYS A 77 5.62 1.75 22.30
C CYS A 77 5.80 2.69 23.50
N TYR A 78 6.76 3.62 23.42
CA TYR A 78 6.97 4.62 24.49
C TYR A 78 5.74 5.52 24.64
N GLN A 79 5.21 6.04 23.54
CA GLN A 79 4.01 6.89 23.54
C GLN A 79 2.80 6.15 24.09
N ASP A 80 2.60 4.87 23.72
CA ASP A 80 1.50 4.07 24.24
C ASP A 80 1.65 3.79 25.75
N LEU A 81 2.87 3.54 26.24
CA LEU A 81 3.13 3.39 27.68
C LEU A 81 2.93 4.71 28.44
N ARG A 82 3.30 5.85 27.86
CA ARG A 82 3.11 7.18 28.47
C ARG A 82 1.65 7.56 28.66
N LYS A 83 0.70 6.93 27.96
CA LYS A 83 -0.74 7.10 28.19
C LYS A 83 -1.21 6.49 29.50
N THR A 84 -0.48 5.50 30.02
CA THR A 84 -0.89 4.71 31.20
C THR A 84 0.08 4.84 32.38
N MET A 85 1.34 5.22 32.13
CA MET A 85 2.40 5.23 33.14
C MET A 85 3.22 6.52 33.14
N GLY A 86 3.86 6.78 34.28
CA GLY A 86 4.84 7.85 34.44
C GLY A 86 6.06 7.69 33.50
N SER A 87 6.79 8.80 33.29
CA SER A 87 7.89 8.85 32.31
C SER A 87 8.98 7.81 32.61
N ARG A 88 9.39 7.72 33.89
CA ARG A 88 10.39 6.74 34.36
C ARG A 88 9.95 5.30 34.16
N ASP A 89 8.69 4.99 34.44
CA ASP A 89 8.15 3.63 34.31
C ASP A 89 7.99 3.22 32.85
N ALA A 90 7.57 4.17 32.00
CA ALA A 90 7.51 3.97 30.56
C ALA A 90 8.89 3.71 29.96
N ASP A 91 9.93 4.47 30.35
CA ASP A 91 11.29 4.26 29.83
C ASP A 91 11.92 2.94 30.31
N ARG A 92 11.56 2.47 31.51
CA ARG A 92 12.01 1.15 31.99
C ARG A 92 11.32 -0.01 31.26
N LYS A 93 10.05 0.14 30.90
CA LYS A 93 9.25 -0.93 30.26
C LYS A 93 9.30 -0.93 28.74
N VAL A 94 9.65 0.19 28.11
CA VAL A 94 9.62 0.29 26.65
C VAL A 94 10.60 -0.68 25.98
N ARG A 95 10.15 -1.30 24.90
CA ARG A 95 11.00 -2.18 24.09
C ARG A 95 12.13 -1.39 23.43
N ARG A 96 13.37 -1.84 23.63
CA ARG A 96 14.56 -1.30 22.94
C ARG A 96 14.93 -2.12 21.70
N ILE A 97 15.13 -1.43 20.59
CA ILE A 97 15.29 -2.00 19.25
C ILE A 97 16.44 -1.32 18.51
N ALA A 98 17.08 -2.05 17.60
CA ALA A 98 18.16 -1.52 16.76
C ALA A 98 17.69 -1.02 15.39
N ILE A 99 16.39 -1.17 15.08
CA ILE A 99 15.81 -0.88 13.77
C ILE A 99 15.30 0.55 13.75
N PHE A 100 15.56 1.26 12.65
CA PHE A 100 15.15 2.64 12.45
C PHE A 100 14.71 2.87 11.00
N CYS A 101 13.92 3.92 10.80
CA CYS A 101 13.52 4.38 9.48
C CYS A 101 14.58 5.37 8.93
N ASN A 102 15.09 5.17 7.71
CA ASN A 102 16.07 6.10 7.11
C ASN A 102 15.42 7.29 6.41
N ASP A 103 14.16 7.17 6.01
CA ASP A 103 13.46 8.15 5.19
C ASP A 103 12.81 9.27 6.03
N CYS A 104 12.68 9.05 7.34
CA CYS A 104 12.23 10.08 8.27
C CYS A 104 13.40 10.99 8.70
N PRO A 105 13.18 12.32 8.84
CA PRO A 105 14.21 13.28 9.24
C PRO A 105 14.87 12.93 10.58
N ASP A 106 14.09 12.45 11.55
CA ASP A 106 14.57 12.12 12.90
C ASP A 106 15.11 10.70 13.06
N LYS A 107 15.08 9.90 11.99
CA LYS A 107 15.42 8.46 11.99
C LYS A 107 14.85 7.72 13.21
N PRO A 108 13.52 7.75 13.40
CA PRO A 108 12.87 7.19 14.57
C PRO A 108 13.06 5.68 14.60
N ALA A 109 13.22 5.16 15.82
CA ALA A 109 13.26 3.72 16.05
C ALA A 109 11.83 3.20 16.28
N PHE A 110 11.39 2.28 15.43
CA PHE A 110 10.09 1.61 15.55
C PHE A 110 10.22 0.09 15.55
N CYS A 111 9.43 -0.58 16.38
CA CYS A 111 9.27 -2.03 16.26
C CYS A 111 8.39 -2.30 15.03
N LEU A 112 8.40 -3.52 14.50
CA LEU A 112 7.65 -3.86 13.28
C LEU A 112 6.16 -3.48 13.37
N ALA A 113 5.53 -3.72 14.53
CA ALA A 113 4.13 -3.34 14.76
C ALA A 113 3.91 -1.82 14.74
N CYS A 114 4.81 -1.05 15.38
CA CYS A 114 4.71 0.41 15.39
C CYS A 114 5.07 1.03 14.03
N PHE A 115 5.95 0.39 13.26
CA PHE A 115 6.28 0.81 11.90
C PHE A 115 5.05 0.71 11.01
N ASN A 116 4.41 -0.47 10.97
CA ASN A 116 3.19 -0.72 10.20
C ASN A 116 2.02 0.20 10.62
N LYS A 117 1.88 0.49 11.91
CA LYS A 117 0.80 1.35 12.43
C LYS A 117 0.99 2.82 12.07
N ASN A 118 2.22 3.33 12.18
CA ASN A 118 2.51 4.75 11.98
C ASN A 118 2.82 5.11 10.52
N GLN A 119 2.83 4.12 9.61
CA GLN A 119 3.15 4.31 8.18
C GLN A 119 4.37 5.24 7.99
N CYS A 120 5.39 5.02 8.83
CA CYS A 120 6.75 5.17 8.34
C CYS A 120 6.90 4.02 7.35
#